data_AF-A0AAW0NC84-F1
#
_entry.id   AF-A0AAW0NC84-F1
#
_cell.length_a   1.000
_cell.length_b   1.000
_cell.length_c   1.000
_cell.angle_alpha   90.00
_cell.angle_beta   90.00
_cell.angle_gamma   90.00
#
_symmetry.space_group_name_H-M   'P 1'
#
loop_
_entity.id
_entity.type
_entity.pdbx_description
1 polymer ?
#
loop_
_entity_poly.entity_id
_entity_poly.type
_entity_poly.pdbx_seq_one_letter_code
_entity_poly.pdbx_strand_id
1 'polypeptide(L)'
;MKLLQLREKHTSLFGHGYLCGHSNHLEPHLTVPRLQKHQLMEPMENLEQRMCLKHDKPLELFCCTDQFCICMVCTVLEHKSHDILPLKDEFEKQKVSLNQITTENRGMIEERQEKMNNVRQCLDISLSCAQREMNNGVVFFDAVLDVVQESMAQFRNDILKKQKATEKQADGLISELEQEIGQLEHREVKMGQLACSDDYLHALQSFNSLKITPNLKDWNQVSYRPTSFSGSVENAVVKLEHHYGAEETAESTRGVKETTTVKSAPQIVGVFVDYEQGLVSFYDVETAEHLYSFTNCAFSGKLYAFFSPGNRRSPLIINPVQKV
;
A
#
# COMPACT_ATOMS: atom_id res chain seq x y z
N MET A 1 33.28 37.49 -27.60
CA MET A 1 34.32 37.26 -28.64
C MET A 1 34.66 35.78 -28.67
N LYS A 2 34.21 35.03 -29.68
CA LYS A 2 34.75 33.69 -29.97
C LYS A 2 35.71 33.85 -31.15
N LEU A 3 37.00 33.63 -30.92
CA LEU A 3 38.01 33.54 -31.97
C LEU A 3 37.83 32.20 -32.68
N LEU A 4 37.29 32.21 -33.90
CA LEU A 4 37.32 31.05 -34.78
C LEU A 4 38.71 30.98 -35.43
N GLN A 5 39.50 29.99 -35.04
CA GLN A 5 40.78 29.68 -35.68
C GLN A 5 40.51 28.89 -36.96
N LEU A 6 40.76 29.49 -38.13
CA LEU A 6 40.75 28.79 -39.41
C LEU A 6 42.15 28.24 -39.70
N ARG A 7 42.24 26.93 -39.97
CA ARG A 7 43.46 26.24 -40.36
C ARG A 7 43.45 26.12 -41.89
N GLU A 8 44.19 26.97 -42.58
CA GLU A 8 44.38 26.85 -44.03
C GLU A 8 45.16 25.57 -44.36
N LYS A 9 44.60 24.73 -45.23
CA LYS A 9 45.37 23.73 -45.99
C LYS A 9 45.46 24.21 -47.43
N HIS A 10 46.59 24.84 -47.75
CA HIS A 10 47.22 25.04 -49.05
C HIS A 10 46.35 25.06 -50.33
N THR A 11 46.24 26.30 -50.86
CA THR A 11 46.54 26.73 -52.25
C THR A 11 45.65 26.32 -53.43
N SER A 12 45.08 27.38 -54.04
CA SER A 12 44.99 27.65 -55.49
C SER A 12 44.00 26.82 -56.33
N LEU A 13 42.90 27.45 -56.76
CA LEU A 13 42.52 27.68 -58.18
C LEU A 13 41.10 28.32 -58.28
N PHE A 14 41.04 29.52 -58.88
CA PHE A 14 39.88 30.18 -59.54
C PHE A 14 38.52 30.28 -58.81
N GLY A 15 38.36 31.37 -58.04
CA GLY A 15 37.07 31.92 -57.65
C GLY A 15 37.26 32.98 -56.57
N HIS A 16 36.95 34.24 -56.85
CA HIS A 16 37.17 35.36 -55.91
C HIS A 16 36.28 35.22 -54.66
N GLY A 17 36.81 34.60 -53.61
CA GLY A 17 36.24 34.61 -52.26
C GLY A 17 37.36 34.76 -51.24
N TYR A 18 37.73 36.01 -50.92
CA TYR A 18 38.70 36.30 -49.86
C TYR A 18 37.98 36.27 -48.51
N LEU A 19 38.49 35.49 -47.56
CA LEU A 19 38.02 35.52 -46.17
C LEU A 19 38.44 36.84 -45.51
N CYS A 20 37.52 37.79 -45.38
CA CYS A 20 37.75 39.12 -44.79
C CYS A 20 37.79 39.08 -43.24
N GLY A 21 38.72 38.34 -42.64
CA GLY A 21 38.84 38.23 -41.18
C GLY A 21 39.80 39.22 -40.51
N HIS A 22 40.70 39.85 -41.28
CA HIS A 22 41.73 40.75 -40.76
C HIS A 22 41.36 42.23 -40.97
N SER A 23 41.59 43.06 -39.93
CA SER A 23 41.31 44.51 -39.93
C SER A 23 41.83 45.22 -41.18
N ASN A 24 43.03 44.86 -41.65
CA ASN A 24 43.68 45.50 -42.80
C ASN A 24 43.00 45.18 -44.15
N HIS A 25 42.21 44.09 -44.23
CA HIS A 25 41.43 43.76 -45.41
C HIS A 25 39.98 44.30 -45.30
N LEU A 26 39.42 44.36 -44.09
CA LEU A 26 38.07 44.88 -43.85
C LEU A 26 37.97 46.41 -44.05
N GLU A 27 38.99 47.16 -43.64
CA GLU A 27 39.03 48.62 -43.74
C GLU A 27 38.79 49.13 -45.17
N PRO A 28 39.43 48.61 -46.23
CA PRO A 28 39.12 48.99 -47.61
C PRO A 28 37.66 48.75 -48.02
N HIS A 29 37.01 47.69 -47.53
CA HIS A 29 35.59 47.44 -47.79
C HIS A 29 34.67 48.47 -47.13
N LEU A 30 35.14 49.14 -46.07
CA LEU A 30 34.37 50.18 -45.37
C LEU A 30 34.73 51.60 -45.84
N THR A 31 35.90 51.80 -46.44
CA THR A 31 36.44 53.14 -46.73
C THR A 31 36.55 53.45 -48.24
N VAL A 32 36.64 52.44 -49.10
CA VAL A 32 36.79 52.63 -50.55
C VAL A 32 35.43 52.51 -51.26
N PRO A 33 34.93 53.55 -51.96
CA PRO A 33 33.58 53.56 -52.56
C PRO A 33 33.27 52.40 -53.51
N ARG A 34 34.30 51.84 -54.17
CA ARG A 34 34.14 50.67 -55.04
C ARG A 34 33.94 49.37 -54.25
N LEU A 35 34.55 49.25 -53.07
CA LEU A 35 34.56 48.02 -52.26
C LEU A 35 33.43 48.01 -51.20
N GLN A 36 32.87 49.17 -50.85
CA GLN A 36 31.64 49.28 -50.05
C GLN A 36 30.43 48.60 -50.70
N LYS A 37 30.49 48.33 -52.01
CA LYS A 37 29.46 47.58 -52.73
C LYS A 37 29.55 46.07 -52.52
N HIS A 38 30.63 45.56 -51.91
CA HIS A 38 30.76 44.15 -51.57
C HIS A 38 29.98 43.85 -50.29
N GLN A 39 29.10 42.86 -50.34
CA GLN A 39 28.35 42.42 -49.18
C GLN A 39 29.25 41.57 -48.27
N LEU A 40 29.47 42.05 -47.04
CA LEU A 40 30.14 41.29 -45.99
C LEU A 40 29.12 40.40 -45.29
N MET A 41 29.51 39.16 -44.99
CA MET A 41 28.70 38.23 -44.21
C MET A 41 29.49 37.72 -43.01
N GLU A 42 28.78 37.38 -41.94
CA GLU A 42 29.36 36.74 -40.76
C GLU A 42 30.06 35.42 -41.15
N PRO A 43 31.19 35.07 -40.50
CA PRO A 43 31.86 33.80 -40.74
C PRO A 43 30.91 32.63 -40.48
N MET A 44 30.76 31.74 -41.46
CA MET A 44 29.95 30.55 -41.34
C MET A 44 30.80 29.29 -41.44
N GLU A 45 30.51 28.31 -40.59
CA GLU A 45 31.13 26.98 -40.66
C GLU A 45 30.73 26.24 -41.94
N ASN A 46 31.59 25.32 -42.37
CA ASN A 46 31.38 24.40 -43.50
C ASN A 46 31.04 25.11 -44.83
N LEU A 47 31.88 26.07 -45.26
CA LEU A 47 31.69 26.79 -46.52
C LEU A 47 31.58 25.87 -47.73
N GLU A 48 32.30 24.75 -47.76
CA GLU A 48 32.23 23.75 -48.83
C GLU A 48 30.81 23.17 -49.02
N GLN A 49 30.07 22.95 -47.92
CA GLN A 49 28.69 22.44 -47.97
C GLN A 49 27.67 23.49 -48.45
N ARG A 50 28.09 24.76 -48.54
CA ARG A 50 27.25 25.87 -49.03
C ARG A 50 27.49 26.17 -50.51
N MET A 51 28.39 25.41 -51.14
CA MET A 51 28.72 25.53 -52.54
C MET A 51 28.13 24.36 -53.33
N CYS A 52 27.62 24.65 -54.51
CA CYS A 52 27.19 23.64 -55.46
C CYS A 52 28.42 22.88 -55.96
N LEU A 53 28.50 21.58 -55.66
CA LEU A 53 29.63 20.71 -56.03
C LEU A 53 29.88 20.63 -57.55
N LYS A 54 28.85 20.90 -58.37
CA LYS A 54 28.97 20.82 -59.84
C LYS A 54 29.47 22.12 -60.48
N HIS A 55 29.06 23.26 -59.92
CA HIS A 55 29.26 24.57 -60.56
C HIS A 55 30.17 25.50 -59.78
N ASP A 56 30.56 25.10 -58.57
CA ASP A 56 31.34 25.91 -57.63
C ASP A 56 30.74 27.31 -57.44
N LYS A 57 29.41 27.33 -57.24
CA LYS A 57 28.61 28.54 -56.97
C LYS A 57 27.82 28.38 -55.68
N PRO A 58 27.54 29.47 -54.94
CA PRO A 58 26.74 29.41 -53.72
C PRO A 58 25.36 28.80 -53.94
N LEU A 59 24.88 28.06 -52.94
CA LEU A 59 23.53 27.52 -52.87
C LEU A 59 22.58 28.57 -52.28
N GLU A 60 21.77 29.20 -53.13
CA GLU A 60 20.89 30.33 -52.76
C GLU A 60 19.41 30.05 -53.10
N LEU A 61 19.13 28.96 -53.80
CA LEU A 61 17.80 28.57 -54.27
C LEU A 61 17.46 27.17 -53.75
N PHE A 62 16.18 26.86 -53.65
CA PHE A 62 15.66 25.54 -53.28
C PHE A 62 14.81 25.00 -54.41
N CYS A 63 15.12 23.79 -54.87
CA CYS A 63 14.29 23.07 -55.84
C CYS A 63 13.19 22.33 -55.08
N CYS A 64 11.95 22.79 -55.17
CA CYS A 64 10.80 22.18 -54.49
C CYS A 64 10.49 20.77 -55.03
N THR A 65 10.75 20.54 -56.31
CA THR A 65 10.54 19.24 -56.96
C THR A 65 11.46 18.16 -56.37
N ASP A 66 12.76 18.45 -56.25
CA ASP A 66 13.76 17.46 -55.83
C ASP A 66 14.17 17.58 -54.36
N GLN A 67 13.70 18.61 -53.67
CA GLN A 67 13.91 18.89 -52.24
C GLN A 67 15.38 19.06 -51.83
N PHE A 68 16.15 19.81 -52.62
CA PHE A 68 17.52 20.19 -52.23
C PHE A 68 17.89 21.61 -52.68
N CYS A 69 18.89 22.16 -52.00
CA CYS A 69 19.44 23.48 -52.31
C CYS A 69 20.27 23.44 -53.60
N ILE A 70 20.08 24.42 -54.48
CA ILE A 70 20.77 24.54 -55.77
C ILE A 70 21.36 25.96 -55.95
N CYS A 71 22.29 26.10 -56.91
CA CYS A 71 22.83 27.40 -57.33
C CYS A 71 22.08 27.94 -58.56
N MET A 72 22.33 29.20 -58.95
CA MET A 72 21.71 29.81 -60.13
C MET A 72 22.03 29.10 -61.45
N VAL A 73 23.18 28.44 -61.57
CA VAL A 73 23.53 27.72 -62.81
C VAL A 73 22.69 26.45 -62.97
N CYS A 74 22.34 25.79 -61.86
CA CYS A 74 21.50 24.59 -61.87
C CYS A 74 20.12 24.85 -62.48
N THR A 75 19.56 26.06 -62.30
CA THR A 75 18.21 26.40 -62.80
C THR A 75 18.15 26.43 -64.32
N VAL A 76 19.23 26.80 -64.99
CA VAL A 76 19.30 26.91 -66.45
C VAL A 76 19.88 25.68 -67.12
N LEU A 77 20.33 24.66 -66.37
CA LEU A 77 20.88 23.43 -66.93
C LEU A 77 20.02 22.22 -66.61
N GLU A 78 19.86 21.91 -65.31
CA GLU A 78 19.30 20.65 -64.83
C GLU A 78 17.85 20.80 -64.34
N HIS A 79 17.49 21.96 -63.78
CA HIS A 79 16.19 22.19 -63.11
C HIS A 79 15.28 23.17 -63.86
N LYS A 80 15.40 23.25 -65.19
CA LYS A 80 14.73 24.26 -66.04
C LYS A 80 13.21 24.32 -65.90
N SER A 81 12.59 23.18 -65.63
CA SER A 81 11.13 23.02 -65.53
C SER A 81 10.68 22.68 -64.12
N HIS A 82 11.56 22.75 -63.13
CA HIS A 82 11.21 22.45 -61.73
C HIS A 82 10.73 23.70 -61.02
N ASP A 83 9.93 23.50 -59.99
CA ASP A 83 9.52 24.59 -59.11
C ASP A 83 10.71 24.97 -58.23
N ILE A 84 11.11 26.24 -58.30
CA ILE A 84 12.31 26.76 -57.66
C ILE A 84 11.95 28.04 -56.91
N LEU A 85 12.32 28.08 -55.64
CA LEU A 85 12.12 29.23 -54.76
C LEU A 85 13.44 29.75 -54.22
N PRO A 86 13.53 31.03 -53.82
CA PRO A 86 14.63 31.51 -53.00
C PRO A 86 14.74 30.66 -51.72
N LEU A 87 15.97 30.29 -51.33
CA LEU A 87 16.21 29.46 -50.15
C LEU A 87 15.60 30.05 -48.87
N LYS A 88 15.62 31.39 -48.77
CA LYS A 88 15.02 32.13 -47.66
C LYS A 88 13.52 31.89 -47.54
N ASP A 89 12.81 31.84 -48.66
CA ASP A 89 11.35 31.74 -48.68
C ASP A 89 10.90 30.34 -48.26
N GLU A 90 11.57 29.30 -48.78
CA GLU A 90 11.33 27.92 -48.35
C GLU A 90 11.68 27.73 -46.87
N PHE A 91 12.80 28.30 -46.40
CA PHE A 91 13.20 28.22 -45.00
C PHE A 91 12.16 28.86 -44.08
N GLU A 92 11.64 30.05 -44.40
CA GLU A 92 10.59 30.67 -43.58
C GLU A 92 9.32 29.82 -43.54
N LYS A 93 9.00 29.08 -44.61
CA LYS A 93 7.90 28.11 -44.64
C LYS A 93 8.15 26.92 -43.72
N GLN A 94 9.35 26.33 -43.78
CA GLN A 94 9.75 25.20 -42.91
C GLN A 94 9.83 25.61 -41.44
N LYS A 95 10.29 26.84 -41.17
CA LYS A 95 10.39 27.40 -39.82
C LYS A 95 9.04 27.46 -39.10
N VAL A 96 7.94 27.73 -39.81
CA VAL A 96 6.59 27.64 -39.24
C VAL A 96 6.29 26.20 -38.79
N SER A 97 6.60 25.21 -39.62
CA SER A 97 6.40 23.79 -39.28
C SER A 97 7.29 23.35 -38.10
N LEU A 98 8.55 23.80 -38.05
CA LEU A 98 9.45 23.54 -36.93
C LEU A 98 8.92 24.14 -35.62
N ASN A 99 8.41 25.36 -35.65
CA ASN A 99 7.81 26.01 -34.48
C ASN A 99 6.54 25.30 -34.00
N GLN A 100 5.73 24.79 -34.94
CA GLN A 100 4.54 23.99 -34.64
C GLN A 100 4.93 22.68 -33.94
N ILE A 101 5.84 21.88 -34.52
CA ILE A 101 6.34 20.64 -33.93
C ILE A 101 6.98 20.90 -32.56
N THR A 102 7.72 22.00 -32.43
CA THR A 102 8.33 22.40 -31.14
C THR A 102 7.28 22.66 -30.07
N THR A 103 6.16 23.30 -30.44
CA THR A 103 5.07 23.59 -29.52
C THR A 103 4.30 22.33 -29.14
N GLU A 104 4.03 21.44 -30.09
CA GLU A 104 3.41 20.13 -29.85
C GLU A 104 4.27 19.26 -28.94
N ASN A 105 5.58 19.18 -29.21
CA ASN A 105 6.53 18.46 -28.36
C ASN A 105 6.56 19.03 -26.93
N ARG A 106 6.52 20.35 -26.77
CA ARG A 106 6.44 20.97 -25.45
C ARG A 106 5.17 20.54 -24.70
N GLY A 107 4.01 20.55 -25.35
CA GLY A 107 2.76 20.08 -24.73
C GLY A 107 2.82 18.60 -24.32
N MET A 108 3.36 17.73 -25.18
CA MET A 108 3.55 16.32 -24.85
C MET A 108 4.52 16.13 -23.66
N ILE A 109 5.59 16.93 -23.57
CA ILE A 109 6.53 16.88 -22.45
C ILE A 109 5.81 17.24 -21.13
N GLU A 110 5.04 18.32 -21.12
CA GLU A 110 4.28 18.77 -19.95
C GLU A 110 3.27 17.71 -19.50
N GLU A 111 2.50 17.14 -20.44
CA GLU A 111 1.54 16.05 -20.17
C GLU A 111 2.23 14.83 -19.54
N ARG A 112 3.38 14.41 -20.09
CA ARG A 112 4.12 13.26 -19.55
C ARG A 112 4.75 13.54 -18.19
N GLN A 113 5.15 14.78 -17.92
CA GLN A 113 5.63 15.19 -16.59
C GLN A 113 4.50 15.15 -15.56
N GLU A 114 3.30 15.63 -15.91
CA GLU A 114 2.11 15.52 -15.05
C GLU A 114 1.77 14.05 -14.77
N LYS A 115 1.75 13.22 -15.82
CA LYS A 115 1.47 11.79 -15.67
C LYS A 115 2.47 11.08 -14.76
N MET A 116 3.75 11.43 -14.88
CA MET A 116 4.80 10.91 -14.00
C MET A 116 4.56 11.29 -12.53
N ASN A 117 4.14 12.52 -12.26
CA ASN A 117 3.80 12.95 -10.90
C ASN A 117 2.56 12.21 -10.36
N ASN A 118 1.53 12.03 -11.18
CA ASN A 118 0.34 11.27 -10.81
C ASN A 118 0.65 9.82 -10.46
N VAL A 119 1.54 9.16 -11.22
CA VAL A 119 1.99 7.79 -10.93
C VAL A 119 2.75 7.73 -9.60
N ARG A 120 3.64 8.68 -9.33
CA ARG A 120 4.36 8.77 -8.05
C ARG A 120 3.41 8.94 -6.87
N GLN A 121 2.41 9.81 -7.00
CA GLN A 121 1.41 10.03 -5.96
C GLN A 121 0.55 8.79 -5.72
N CYS A 122 0.10 8.11 -6.78
CA CYS A 122 -0.63 6.85 -6.64
C CYS A 122 0.18 5.78 -5.91
N LEU A 123 1.48 5.68 -6.21
CA LEU A 123 2.37 4.75 -5.52
C LEU A 123 2.47 5.08 -4.03
N ASP A 124 2.65 6.35 -3.67
CA ASP A 124 2.74 6.81 -2.28
C ASP A 124 1.45 6.51 -1.49
N ILE A 125 0.28 6.79 -2.08
CA ILE A 125 -1.02 6.45 -1.51
C ILE A 125 -1.13 4.93 -1.32
N SER A 126 -0.78 4.14 -2.34
CA SER A 126 -0.87 2.68 -2.27
C SER A 126 0.01 2.09 -1.17
N LEU A 127 1.24 2.60 -1.02
CA LEU A 127 2.17 2.17 0.04
C LEU A 127 1.64 2.55 1.42
N SER A 128 1.15 3.78 1.57
CA SER A 128 0.55 4.27 2.82
C SER A 128 -0.70 3.49 3.21
N CYS A 129 -1.57 3.17 2.25
CA CYS A 129 -2.74 2.33 2.47
C CYS A 129 -2.35 0.91 2.91
N ALA A 130 -1.40 0.27 2.22
CA ALA A 130 -0.91 -1.05 2.60
C ALA A 130 -0.35 -1.05 4.03
N GLN A 131 0.47 -0.06 4.39
CA GLN A 131 1.03 0.07 5.73
C GLN A 131 -0.07 0.28 6.79
N ARG A 132 -1.09 1.09 6.48
CA ARG A 132 -2.22 1.29 7.38
C ARG A 132 -2.99 0.00 7.61
N GLU A 133 -3.29 -0.77 6.57
CA GLU A 133 -3.96 -2.07 6.71
C GLU A 133 -3.12 -3.07 7.51
N MET A 134 -1.79 -3.08 7.32
CA MET A 134 -0.89 -3.87 8.15
C MET A 134 -0.99 -3.47 9.63
N ASN A 135 -0.92 -2.18 9.94
CA ASN A 135 -1.00 -1.68 11.31
C ASN A 135 -2.36 -2.00 11.95
N ASN A 136 -3.45 -1.81 11.19
CA ASN A 136 -4.80 -2.15 11.64
C ASN A 136 -4.91 -3.66 11.94
N GLY A 137 -4.35 -4.49 11.07
CA GLY A 137 -4.31 -5.94 11.26
C GLY A 137 -3.53 -6.33 12.52
N VAL A 138 -2.35 -5.73 12.74
CA VAL A 138 -1.54 -5.97 13.95
C VAL A 138 -2.33 -5.59 15.21
N VAL A 139 -2.93 -4.40 15.25
CA VAL A 139 -3.74 -3.95 16.40
C VAL A 139 -4.93 -4.88 16.66
N PHE A 140 -5.59 -5.35 15.60
CA PHE A 140 -6.70 -6.30 15.72
C PHE A 140 -6.23 -7.63 16.31
N PHE A 141 -5.14 -8.20 15.80
CA PHE A 141 -4.64 -9.49 16.28
C PHE A 141 -4.04 -9.38 17.69
N ASP A 142 -3.45 -8.25 18.06
CA ASP A 142 -2.99 -8.00 19.43
C ASP A 142 -4.18 -7.98 20.40
N ALA A 143 -5.28 -7.29 20.04
CA ALA A 143 -6.50 -7.28 20.86
C ALA A 143 -7.11 -8.70 21.01
N VAL A 144 -7.12 -9.49 19.92
CA VAL A 144 -7.51 -10.90 19.98
C VAL A 144 -6.58 -11.65 20.94
N LEU A 145 -5.27 -11.49 20.81
CA LEU A 145 -4.32 -12.19 21.66
C LEU A 145 -4.52 -11.85 23.14
N ASP A 146 -4.79 -10.59 23.47
CA ASP A 146 -5.06 -10.12 24.83
C ASP A 146 -6.29 -10.82 25.42
N VAL A 147 -7.42 -10.89 24.69
CA VAL A 147 -8.63 -11.58 25.14
C VAL A 147 -8.39 -13.08 25.38
N VAL A 148 -7.62 -13.75 24.50
CA VAL A 148 -7.22 -15.15 24.72
C VAL A 148 -6.41 -15.28 26.00
N GLN A 149 -5.41 -14.42 26.21
CA GLN A 149 -4.55 -14.46 27.38
C GLN A 149 -5.32 -14.22 28.68
N GLU A 150 -6.23 -13.24 28.68
CA GLU A 150 -7.11 -12.96 29.82
C GLU A 150 -8.01 -14.15 30.14
N SER A 151 -8.63 -14.75 29.12
CA SER A 151 -9.47 -15.94 29.29
C SER A 151 -8.67 -17.14 29.83
N MET A 152 -7.44 -17.34 29.34
CA MET A 152 -6.54 -18.37 29.87
C MET A 152 -6.19 -18.12 31.34
N ALA A 153 -5.90 -16.87 31.72
CA ALA A 153 -5.63 -16.50 33.11
C ALA A 153 -6.86 -16.75 34.00
N GLN A 154 -8.06 -16.41 33.52
CA GLN A 154 -9.31 -16.65 34.22
C GLN A 154 -9.57 -18.15 34.42
N PHE A 155 -9.42 -18.96 33.37
CA PHE A 155 -9.53 -20.42 33.46
C PHE A 155 -8.59 -21.00 34.51
N ARG A 156 -7.32 -20.59 34.50
CA ARG A 156 -6.32 -21.04 35.48
C ARG A 156 -6.74 -20.69 36.90
N ASN A 157 -7.22 -19.46 37.12
CA ASN A 157 -7.67 -19.00 38.43
C ASN A 157 -8.90 -19.77 38.92
N ASP A 158 -9.85 -20.09 38.03
CA ASP A 158 -11.05 -20.87 38.37
C ASP A 158 -10.67 -22.30 38.81
N ILE A 159 -9.73 -22.94 38.13
CA ILE A 159 -9.21 -24.27 38.51
C ILE A 159 -8.51 -24.20 39.88
N LEU A 160 -7.60 -23.23 40.08
CA LEU A 160 -6.86 -23.07 41.33
C LEU A 160 -7.79 -22.82 42.52
N LYS A 161 -8.85 -22.01 42.34
CA LYS A 161 -9.85 -21.77 43.39
C LYS A 161 -10.60 -23.06 43.77
N LYS A 162 -11.05 -23.84 42.77
CA LYS A 162 -11.72 -25.13 43.02
C LYS A 162 -10.80 -26.14 43.70
N GLN A 163 -9.54 -26.20 43.29
CA GLN A 163 -8.52 -27.05 43.93
C GLN A 163 -8.34 -26.66 45.40
N LYS A 164 -8.07 -25.38 45.69
CA LYS A 164 -7.84 -24.89 47.06
C LYS A 164 -9.05 -25.12 47.98
N ALA A 165 -10.27 -24.98 47.46
CA ALA A 165 -11.48 -25.29 48.23
C ALA A 165 -11.57 -26.78 48.58
N THR A 166 -11.19 -27.66 47.64
CA THR A 166 -11.18 -29.11 47.82
C THR A 166 -10.12 -29.55 48.84
N GLU A 167 -8.92 -28.97 48.74
CA GLU A 167 -7.82 -29.17 49.71
C GLU A 167 -8.26 -28.75 51.11
N LYS A 168 -8.79 -27.52 51.27
CA LYS A 168 -9.27 -27.03 52.57
C LYS A 168 -10.35 -27.92 53.19
N GLN A 169 -11.25 -28.46 52.37
CA GLN A 169 -12.27 -29.38 52.85
C GLN A 169 -11.66 -30.71 53.33
N ALA A 170 -10.71 -31.27 52.57
CA ALA A 170 -10.02 -32.50 52.93
C ALA A 170 -9.19 -32.32 54.21
N ASP A 171 -8.40 -31.25 54.31
CA ASP A 171 -7.58 -30.93 55.49
C ASP A 171 -8.42 -30.78 56.75
N GLY A 172 -9.59 -30.13 56.65
CA GLY A 172 -10.51 -30.00 57.78
C GLY A 172 -11.01 -31.36 58.30
N LEU A 173 -11.41 -32.26 57.39
CA LEU A 173 -11.84 -33.61 57.76
C LEU A 173 -10.69 -34.45 58.32
N ILE A 174 -9.49 -34.34 57.74
CA ILE A 174 -8.29 -35.04 58.23
C ILE A 174 -7.94 -34.56 59.63
N SER A 175 -7.92 -33.25 59.88
CA SER A 175 -7.61 -32.69 61.21
C SER A 175 -8.61 -33.14 62.28
N GLU A 176 -9.90 -33.19 61.95
CA GLU A 176 -10.93 -33.72 62.85
C GLU A 176 -10.70 -35.22 63.16
N LEU A 177 -10.37 -36.02 62.14
CA LEU A 177 -10.04 -37.45 62.31
C LEU A 177 -8.78 -37.66 63.14
N GLU A 178 -7.68 -36.94 62.86
CA GLU A 178 -6.43 -37.00 63.60
C GLU A 178 -6.64 -36.66 65.09
N GLN A 179 -7.49 -35.66 65.37
CA GLN A 179 -7.84 -35.29 66.73
C GLN A 179 -8.61 -36.41 67.46
N GLU A 180 -9.62 -37.01 66.83
CA GLU A 180 -10.38 -38.11 67.44
C GLU A 180 -9.53 -39.37 67.62
N ILE A 181 -8.68 -39.72 66.64
CA ILE A 181 -7.73 -40.83 66.75
C ILE A 181 -6.78 -40.60 67.93
N GLY A 182 -6.18 -39.42 68.07
CA GLY A 182 -5.28 -39.13 69.19
C GLY A 182 -5.97 -39.20 70.56
N GLN A 183 -7.24 -38.82 70.65
CA GLN A 183 -8.04 -38.99 71.88
C GLN A 183 -8.28 -40.48 72.19
N LEU A 184 -8.56 -41.29 71.17
CA LEU A 184 -8.78 -42.73 71.31
C LEU A 184 -7.50 -43.46 71.70
N GLU A 185 -6.37 -43.17 71.05
CA GLU A 185 -5.05 -43.75 71.36
C GLU A 185 -4.62 -43.42 72.80
N HIS A 186 -4.77 -42.17 73.24
CA HIS A 186 -4.45 -41.79 74.63
C HIS A 186 -5.29 -42.54 75.65
N ARG A 187 -6.57 -42.72 75.35
CA ARG A 187 -7.50 -43.47 76.19
C ARG A 187 -7.15 -44.96 76.23
N GLU A 188 -6.77 -45.55 75.11
CA GLU A 188 -6.29 -46.93 75.02
C GLU A 188 -5.07 -47.15 75.91
N VAL A 189 -4.06 -46.27 75.81
CA VAL A 189 -2.86 -46.34 76.67
C VAL A 189 -3.21 -46.27 78.16
N LYS A 190 -4.08 -45.31 78.56
CA LYS A 190 -4.54 -45.21 79.95
C LYS A 190 -5.28 -46.47 80.41
N MET A 191 -6.13 -47.04 79.57
CA MET A 191 -6.82 -48.29 79.89
C MET A 191 -5.83 -49.46 80.05
N GLY A 192 -4.84 -49.57 79.17
CA GLY A 192 -3.78 -50.57 79.29
C GLY A 192 -2.96 -50.43 80.58
N GLN A 193 -2.63 -49.20 80.99
CA GLN A 193 -1.93 -48.93 82.25
C GLN A 193 -2.76 -49.35 83.48
N LEU A 194 -4.06 -49.06 83.50
CA LEU A 194 -4.95 -49.43 84.60
C LEU A 194 -5.13 -50.95 84.68
N ALA A 195 -5.18 -51.66 83.54
CA ALA A 195 -5.32 -53.11 83.50
C ALA A 195 -4.12 -53.86 84.12
N CYS A 196 -2.93 -53.25 84.11
CA CYS A 196 -1.70 -53.80 84.69
C CYS A 196 -1.32 -53.14 86.03
N SER A 197 -2.21 -52.37 86.65
CA SER A 197 -1.94 -51.64 87.90
C SER A 197 -2.18 -52.52 89.13
N ASP A 198 -1.21 -52.56 90.05
CA ASP A 198 -1.35 -53.22 91.36
C ASP A 198 -2.14 -52.38 92.40
N ASP A 199 -2.42 -51.10 92.11
CA ASP A 199 -3.32 -50.27 92.89
C ASP A 199 -4.77 -50.43 92.42
N TYR A 200 -5.43 -51.47 92.93
CA TYR A 200 -6.79 -51.87 92.55
C TYR A 200 -7.84 -50.80 92.89
N LEU A 201 -7.64 -50.02 93.96
CA LEU A 201 -8.59 -48.98 94.37
C LEU A 201 -8.54 -47.80 93.39
N HIS A 202 -7.35 -47.31 93.07
CA HIS A 202 -7.16 -46.26 92.07
C HIS A 202 -7.61 -46.72 90.68
N ALA A 203 -7.36 -47.99 90.33
CA ALA A 203 -7.80 -48.58 89.08
C ALA A 203 -9.33 -48.54 88.92
N LEU A 204 -10.07 -49.00 89.93
CA LEU A 204 -11.54 -49.00 89.92
C LEU A 204 -12.15 -47.59 89.93
N GLN A 205 -11.55 -46.65 90.68
CA GLN A 205 -11.99 -45.25 90.69
C GLN A 205 -11.78 -44.57 89.33
N SER A 206 -10.61 -44.78 88.70
CA SER A 206 -10.27 -44.19 87.40
C SER A 206 -11.04 -44.82 86.24
N PHE A 207 -11.31 -46.13 86.32
CA PHE A 207 -12.10 -46.84 85.32
C PHE A 207 -13.52 -46.29 85.19
N ASN A 208 -14.17 -45.94 86.30
CA ASN A 208 -15.53 -45.38 86.26
C ASN A 208 -15.60 -44.04 85.52
N SER A 209 -14.57 -43.20 85.64
CA SER A 209 -14.46 -41.94 84.90
C SER A 209 -14.19 -42.17 83.41
N LEU A 210 -13.40 -43.19 83.07
CA LEU A 210 -13.12 -43.55 81.68
C LEU A 210 -14.29 -44.30 81.03
N LYS A 211 -15.13 -45.04 81.74
CA LYS A 211 -16.24 -45.80 81.15
C LYS A 211 -17.21 -44.95 80.32
N ILE A 212 -17.31 -43.66 80.62
CA ILE A 212 -18.08 -42.71 79.83
C ILE A 212 -17.39 -42.52 78.47
N THR A 213 -18.09 -42.88 77.39
CA THR A 213 -17.59 -42.70 76.02
C THR A 213 -17.59 -41.21 75.68
N PRO A 214 -16.52 -40.65 75.07
CA PRO A 214 -16.60 -39.30 74.52
C PRO A 214 -17.72 -39.21 73.49
N ASN A 215 -18.27 -38.02 73.29
CA ASN A 215 -19.19 -37.77 72.18
C ASN A 215 -18.39 -37.78 70.87
N LEU A 216 -18.27 -38.96 70.27
CA LEU A 216 -17.54 -39.20 69.02
C LEU A 216 -18.49 -39.03 67.84
N LYS A 217 -17.97 -38.43 66.76
CA LYS A 217 -18.72 -38.26 65.51
C LYS A 217 -18.92 -39.60 64.82
N ASP A 218 -20.10 -39.82 64.23
CA ASP A 218 -20.33 -41.00 63.38
C ASP A 218 -19.74 -40.79 61.97
N TRP A 219 -18.49 -41.19 61.79
CA TRP A 219 -17.77 -41.05 60.53
C TRP A 219 -18.33 -41.90 59.38
N ASN A 220 -19.13 -42.93 59.66
CA ASN A 220 -19.74 -43.75 58.60
C ASN A 220 -20.78 -42.96 57.78
N GLN A 221 -21.31 -41.87 58.35
CA GLN A 221 -22.25 -40.98 57.67
C GLN A 221 -21.56 -39.82 56.94
N VAL A 222 -20.26 -39.63 57.13
CA VAL A 222 -19.50 -38.54 56.53
C VAL A 222 -18.93 -39.00 55.19
N SER A 223 -19.54 -38.54 54.09
CA SER A 223 -19.03 -38.80 52.73
C SER A 223 -18.12 -37.67 52.25
N TYR A 224 -16.90 -38.03 51.85
CA TYR A 224 -16.05 -37.18 51.02
C TYR A 224 -16.32 -37.47 49.53
N ARG A 225 -16.60 -36.42 48.75
CA ARG A 225 -16.72 -36.52 47.29
C ARG A 225 -15.64 -35.66 46.62
N PRO A 226 -14.74 -36.26 45.83
CA PRO A 226 -13.77 -35.50 45.05
C PRO A 226 -14.47 -34.54 44.09
N THR A 227 -14.00 -33.30 44.04
CA THR A 227 -14.48 -32.32 43.05
C THR A 227 -14.04 -32.77 41.65
N SER A 228 -15.00 -32.88 40.72
CA SER A 228 -14.70 -33.16 39.32
C SER A 228 -14.25 -31.89 38.59
N PHE A 229 -13.17 -32.00 37.82
CA PHE A 229 -12.68 -30.92 36.94
C PHE A 229 -13.07 -31.12 35.46
N SER A 230 -13.69 -32.25 35.13
CA SER A 230 -14.14 -32.55 33.76
C SER A 230 -15.14 -31.49 33.28
N GLY A 231 -15.07 -31.12 31.99
CA GLY A 231 -15.92 -30.07 31.42
C GLY A 231 -15.41 -28.63 31.65
N SER A 232 -14.31 -28.43 32.38
CA SER A 232 -13.83 -27.08 32.71
C SER A 232 -13.21 -26.36 31.50
N VAL A 233 -12.60 -27.11 30.58
CA VAL A 233 -12.01 -26.54 29.36
C VAL A 233 -13.11 -26.15 28.39
N GLU A 234 -14.09 -27.03 28.17
CA GLU A 234 -15.26 -26.78 27.32
C GLU A 234 -16.03 -25.55 27.78
N ASN A 235 -16.26 -25.41 29.08
CA ASN A 235 -16.88 -24.22 29.65
C ASN A 235 -16.04 -22.95 29.45
N ALA A 236 -14.70 -23.04 29.50
CA ALA A 236 -13.83 -21.89 29.26
C ALA A 236 -13.86 -21.45 27.79
N VAL A 237 -13.91 -22.39 26.85
CA VAL A 237 -14.05 -22.11 25.42
C VAL A 237 -15.39 -21.44 25.14
N VAL A 238 -16.50 -21.94 25.68
CA VAL A 238 -17.82 -21.30 25.53
C VAL A 238 -17.82 -19.87 26.06
N LYS A 239 -17.16 -19.61 27.21
CA LYS A 239 -17.02 -18.25 27.74
C LYS A 239 -16.19 -17.35 26.82
N LEU A 240 -15.10 -17.87 26.25
CA LEU A 240 -14.27 -17.15 25.28
C LEU A 240 -15.07 -16.77 24.04
N GLU A 241 -15.80 -17.72 23.46
CA GLU A 241 -16.65 -17.51 22.28
C GLU A 241 -17.73 -16.44 22.54
N HIS A 242 -18.35 -16.45 23.72
CA HIS A 242 -19.31 -15.41 24.11
C HIS A 242 -18.69 -14.02 24.29
N HIS A 243 -17.46 -13.95 24.82
CA HIS A 243 -16.75 -12.67 24.99
C HIS A 243 -16.41 -12.05 23.63
N TYR A 244 -15.90 -12.86 22.69
CA TYR A 244 -15.64 -12.42 21.32
C TYR A 244 -16.90 -12.06 20.54
N GLY A 245 -17.96 -12.86 20.65
CA GLY A 245 -19.22 -12.59 19.96
C GLY A 245 -19.93 -11.32 20.44
N ALA A 246 -19.61 -10.83 21.65
CA ALA A 246 -20.11 -9.55 22.17
C ALA A 246 -19.24 -8.36 21.71
N GLU A 247 -17.92 -8.49 21.69
CA GLU A 247 -16.99 -7.42 21.27
C GLU A 247 -16.95 -7.16 19.76
N GLU A 248 -17.36 -8.14 18.93
CA GLU A 248 -17.60 -7.94 17.50
C GLU A 248 -18.64 -6.83 17.23
N THR A 249 -19.47 -6.48 18.24
CA THR A 249 -20.49 -5.42 18.14
C THR A 249 -20.07 -4.05 18.67
N ALA A 250 -18.94 -3.92 19.39
CA ALA A 250 -18.58 -2.68 20.10
C ALA A 250 -17.34 -1.94 19.58
N GLU A 251 -16.31 -2.63 19.07
CA GLU A 251 -15.07 -1.94 18.66
C GLU A 251 -14.47 -2.41 17.33
N SER A 252 -14.99 -3.48 16.72
CA SER A 252 -14.42 -4.05 15.50
C SER A 252 -14.92 -3.41 14.20
N THR A 253 -15.09 -2.08 14.16
CA THR A 253 -15.25 -1.35 12.89
C THR A 253 -15.14 0.18 13.06
N ARG A 254 -14.04 0.74 13.60
CA ARG A 254 -13.72 2.16 13.29
C ARG A 254 -13.12 2.37 11.89
N GLY A 255 -13.19 1.31 11.08
CA GLY A 255 -13.23 1.31 9.62
C GLY A 255 -14.31 0.37 9.08
N VAL A 256 -15.56 0.41 9.60
CA VAL A 256 -16.73 -0.21 8.92
C VAL A 256 -16.69 0.29 7.47
N LYS A 257 -16.55 -0.53 6.43
CA LYS A 257 -17.54 -1.52 5.99
C LYS A 257 -18.97 -1.01 6.20
N GLU A 258 -19.35 0.06 5.52
CA GLU A 258 -20.73 0.18 5.03
C GLU A 258 -20.99 -0.99 4.06
N THR A 259 -21.11 -2.18 4.60
CA THR A 259 -21.67 -3.34 3.90
C THR A 259 -22.94 -3.63 4.67
N THR A 260 -24.02 -3.01 4.20
CA THR A 260 -25.38 -3.41 4.52
C THR A 260 -25.53 -4.89 4.19
N THR A 261 -26.25 -5.62 5.04
CA THR A 261 -26.64 -7.01 4.79
C THR A 261 -27.52 -7.06 3.54
N VAL A 262 -26.91 -7.46 2.42
CA VAL A 262 -27.61 -7.67 1.15
C VAL A 262 -28.61 -8.81 1.31
N LYS A 263 -29.91 -8.48 1.39
CA LYS A 263 -31.00 -9.44 1.70
C LYS A 263 -31.20 -10.48 0.60
N SER A 264 -30.79 -10.18 -0.63
CA SER A 264 -30.91 -11.02 -1.82
C SER A 264 -29.80 -10.71 -2.80
N ALA A 265 -29.30 -11.71 -3.54
CA ALA A 265 -28.27 -11.49 -4.55
C ALA A 265 -28.75 -10.50 -5.63
N PRO A 266 -28.07 -9.35 -5.83
CA PRO A 266 -28.50 -8.33 -6.79
C PRO A 266 -28.38 -8.87 -8.22
N GLN A 267 -29.41 -8.66 -9.04
CA GLN A 267 -29.37 -9.03 -10.46
C GLN A 267 -28.64 -7.97 -11.30
N ILE A 268 -28.80 -6.70 -10.94
CA ILE A 268 -28.18 -5.57 -11.61
C ILE A 268 -27.52 -4.68 -10.56
N VAL A 269 -26.21 -4.45 -10.72
CA VAL A 269 -25.43 -3.58 -9.85
C VAL A 269 -25.15 -2.26 -10.56
N GLY A 270 -25.61 -1.17 -9.95
CA GLY A 270 -25.32 0.19 -10.37
C GLY A 270 -24.03 0.68 -9.73
N VAL A 271 -23.26 1.48 -10.46
CA VAL A 271 -22.03 2.09 -9.98
C VAL A 271 -22.14 3.60 -10.11
N PHE A 272 -22.00 4.31 -9.00
CA PHE A 272 -21.98 5.77 -8.93
C PHE A 272 -20.58 6.23 -8.54
N VAL A 273 -20.06 7.26 -9.22
CA VAL A 273 -18.77 7.87 -8.92
C VAL A 273 -18.96 9.35 -8.67
N ASP A 274 -18.53 9.82 -7.51
CA ASP A 274 -18.41 11.24 -7.18
C ASP A 274 -16.92 11.63 -7.17
N TYR A 275 -16.54 12.45 -8.16
CA TYR A 275 -15.17 12.90 -8.34
C TYR A 275 -14.70 13.88 -7.26
N GLU A 276 -15.61 14.72 -6.75
CA GLU A 276 -15.28 15.77 -5.78
C GLU A 276 -15.11 15.17 -4.39
N GLN A 277 -15.98 14.22 -4.02
CA GLN A 277 -15.94 13.56 -2.72
C GLN A 277 -15.00 12.34 -2.67
N GLY A 278 -14.42 11.95 -3.80
CA GLY A 278 -13.55 10.78 -3.83
C GLY A 278 -14.30 9.49 -3.50
N LEU A 279 -15.49 9.30 -4.08
CA LEU A 279 -16.40 8.21 -3.72
C LEU A 279 -16.74 7.34 -4.93
N VAL A 280 -16.67 6.01 -4.77
CA VAL A 280 -17.30 5.04 -5.68
C VAL A 280 -18.31 4.22 -4.89
N SER A 281 -19.59 4.32 -5.21
CA SER A 281 -20.67 3.59 -4.54
C SER A 281 -21.32 2.56 -5.47
N PHE A 282 -21.67 1.41 -4.91
CA PHE A 282 -22.36 0.31 -5.57
C PHE A 282 -23.73 0.15 -4.95
N TYR A 283 -24.76 -0.04 -5.78
CA TYR A 283 -26.13 -0.22 -5.34
C TYR A 283 -26.83 -1.32 -6.15
N ASP A 284 -27.81 -1.97 -5.57
CA ASP A 284 -28.77 -2.78 -6.31
C ASP A 284 -29.70 -1.83 -7.06
N VAL A 285 -29.74 -1.94 -8.39
CA VAL A 285 -30.54 -1.03 -9.22
C VAL A 285 -32.04 -1.26 -9.03
N GLU A 286 -32.47 -2.48 -8.73
CA GLU A 286 -33.89 -2.83 -8.61
C GLU A 286 -34.47 -2.34 -7.29
N THR A 287 -33.73 -2.51 -6.20
CA THR A 287 -34.19 -2.16 -4.85
C THR A 287 -33.73 -0.78 -4.38
N ALA A 288 -32.78 -0.17 -5.12
CA ALA A 288 -32.03 1.01 -4.69
C ALA A 288 -31.30 0.84 -3.35
N GLU A 289 -31.07 -0.41 -2.91
CA GLU A 289 -30.28 -0.68 -1.71
C GLU A 289 -28.80 -0.43 -2.00
N HIS A 290 -28.15 0.36 -1.13
CA HIS A 290 -26.71 0.51 -1.13
C HIS A 290 -26.05 -0.85 -0.83
N LEU A 291 -25.00 -1.20 -1.57
CA LEU A 291 -24.25 -2.44 -1.42
C LEU A 291 -22.89 -2.19 -0.75
N TYR A 292 -22.13 -1.23 -1.29
CA TYR A 292 -20.79 -0.92 -0.81
C TYR A 292 -20.28 0.42 -1.33
N SER A 293 -19.43 1.11 -0.57
CA SER A 293 -18.73 2.30 -1.04
C SER A 293 -17.24 2.26 -0.76
N PHE A 294 -16.44 2.63 -1.77
CA PHE A 294 -15.06 3.06 -1.58
C PHE A 294 -15.06 4.57 -1.34
N THR A 295 -14.62 4.99 -0.16
CA THR A 295 -14.44 6.40 0.20
C THR A 295 -12.96 6.78 0.11
N ASN A 296 -12.65 8.08 0.11
CA ASN A 296 -11.29 8.63 0.03
C ASN A 296 -10.50 8.20 -1.23
N CYS A 297 -11.19 8.00 -2.34
CA CYS A 297 -10.60 7.75 -3.64
C CYS A 297 -10.02 9.05 -4.22
N ALA A 298 -8.76 9.02 -4.68
CA ALA A 298 -8.18 10.15 -5.40
C ALA A 298 -8.37 9.94 -6.92
N PHE A 299 -9.18 10.78 -7.55
CA PHE A 299 -9.41 10.73 -9.00
C PHE A 299 -8.64 11.83 -9.71
N SER A 300 -7.63 11.44 -10.50
CA SER A 300 -6.79 12.38 -11.27
C SER A 300 -7.13 12.39 -12.78
N GLY A 301 -8.24 11.75 -13.19
CA GLY A 301 -8.64 11.73 -14.58
C GLY A 301 -9.83 10.81 -14.90
N LYS A 302 -10.11 10.63 -16.19
CA LYS A 302 -11.21 9.77 -16.65
C LYS A 302 -11.01 8.32 -16.17
N LEU A 303 -12.04 7.76 -15.56
CA LEU A 303 -12.06 6.38 -15.10
C LEU A 303 -12.37 5.42 -16.25
N TYR A 304 -11.70 4.27 -16.24
CA TYR A 304 -11.96 3.16 -17.14
C TYR A 304 -12.30 1.93 -16.30
N ALA A 305 -13.45 1.33 -16.56
CA ALA A 305 -13.87 0.15 -15.82
C ALA A 305 -13.04 -1.07 -16.25
N PHE A 306 -12.47 -1.79 -15.27
CA PHE A 306 -11.79 -3.06 -15.47
C PHE A 306 -12.56 -4.16 -14.75
N PHE A 307 -12.94 -5.21 -15.48
CA PHE A 307 -13.68 -6.33 -14.92
C PHE A 307 -12.89 -7.62 -15.12
N SER A 308 -12.64 -8.34 -14.03
CA SER A 308 -12.12 -9.71 -14.06
C SER A 308 -13.22 -10.66 -13.58
N PRO A 309 -14.18 -11.03 -14.44
CA PRO A 309 -15.13 -12.07 -14.09
C PRO A 309 -14.35 -13.35 -13.85
N GLY A 310 -14.31 -13.82 -12.61
CA GLY A 310 -13.83 -15.16 -12.30
C GLY A 310 -14.60 -16.23 -13.09
N ASN A 311 -14.24 -17.50 -12.91
CA ASN A 311 -14.76 -18.63 -13.70
C ASN A 311 -16.28 -18.86 -13.51
N ARG A 312 -17.11 -17.99 -14.10
CA ARG A 312 -18.56 -18.02 -14.05
C ARG A 312 -19.09 -18.56 -15.38
N ARG A 313 -20.07 -19.47 -15.28
CA ARG A 313 -20.71 -20.13 -16.43
C ARG A 313 -21.68 -19.22 -17.22
N SER A 314 -21.92 -18.00 -16.76
CA SER A 314 -22.86 -17.04 -17.36
C SER A 314 -22.17 -15.70 -17.67
N PRO A 315 -22.43 -15.08 -18.83
CA PRO A 315 -21.79 -13.82 -19.23
C PRO A 315 -22.28 -12.63 -18.39
N LEU A 316 -21.36 -11.73 -18.01
CA LEU A 316 -21.71 -10.41 -17.48
C LEU A 316 -22.00 -9.45 -18.64
N ILE A 317 -23.12 -8.74 -18.57
CA ILE A 317 -23.52 -7.74 -19.58
C ILE A 317 -23.32 -6.35 -18.97
N ILE A 318 -22.55 -5.50 -19.65
CA ILE A 318 -22.31 -4.10 -19.23
C ILE A 318 -23.17 -3.20 -20.10
N ASN A 319 -24.16 -2.56 -19.49
CA ASN A 319 -25.01 -1.60 -20.16
C ASN A 319 -24.49 -0.17 -19.88
N PRO A 320 -24.06 0.60 -20.90
CA PRO A 320 -23.75 2.00 -20.69
C PRO A 320 -25.04 2.76 -20.34
N VAL A 321 -25.03 3.49 -19.24
CA VAL A 321 -26.14 4.39 -18.90
C VAL A 321 -26.10 5.57 -19.89
N GLN A 322 -27.21 5.79 -20.61
CA GLN A 322 -27.35 6.98 -21.45
C GLN A 322 -27.31 8.22 -20.55
N LYS A 323 -26.46 9.20 -20.89
CA LYS A 323 -26.50 10.51 -20.23
C LYS A 323 -27.87 11.14 -20.50
N VAL A 324 -28.63 11.39 -19.43
CA VAL A 324 -29.82 12.24 -19.45
C VAL A 324 -29.39 13.69 -19.58
#